data_AF-A0A7G1P386-F1
#
_entry.id   AF-A0A7G1P386-F1
#
_cell.length_a   1.000
_cell.length_b   1.000
_cell.length_c   1.000
_cell.angle_alpha   90.00
_cell.angle_beta   90.00
_cell.angle_gamma   90.00
#
_symmetry.space_group_name_H-M   'P 1'
#
loop_
_entity.id
_entity.type
_entity.pdbx_description
1 polymer ?
#
loop_
_entity_poly.entity_id
_entity_poly.type
_entity_poly.pdbx_seq_one_letter_code
_entity_poly.pdbx_strand_id
1 'polypeptide(L)'
;MGSASVSSQGFEAVRGRGYRPEQVDAHVAALSAGRDAAWERAARLTVLAREMEAEAVRLGEVVTGLTPQTYEMLGDRARRLFELGEEEAATVREGARQAARQVVEEARAAAERVREAARADADEVRGEADEWARQLLLAAQAEADEMRVSARREVKEGRSAALAALRETRWRGELLVAEQEKEHAERWERAGREAAERETAFDARHEELVARAEESVAEAGRDLAEAQESTRHLLEDADARAAELLAEARVVEERLARETERVLREHSEQWDAVQAHMDHVRSSLAALTGRAAAE
;
A
#
# COMPACT_ATOMS: atom_id res chain seq x y z
N MET A 1 -20.59 -73.32 39.65
CA MET A 1 -19.91 -72.96 38.38
C MET A 1 -19.35 -74.24 37.82
N GLY A 2 -19.99 -74.79 36.77
CA GLY A 2 -19.74 -76.16 36.31
C GLY A 2 -18.38 -76.30 35.65
N SER A 3 -17.61 -77.29 36.13
CA SER A 3 -16.38 -77.76 35.50
C SER A 3 -16.72 -78.24 34.08
N ALA A 4 -16.19 -77.54 33.08
CA ALA A 4 -16.27 -77.99 31.71
C ALA A 4 -15.29 -79.15 31.54
N SER A 5 -15.78 -80.32 31.12
CA SER A 5 -14.96 -81.50 30.87
C SER A 5 -13.99 -81.19 29.74
N VAL A 6 -12.69 -81.09 30.07
CA VAL A 6 -11.63 -80.91 29.08
C VAL A 6 -11.46 -82.24 28.35
N SER A 7 -11.47 -82.19 27.03
CA SER A 7 -11.22 -83.34 26.16
C SER A 7 -9.81 -83.90 26.42
N SER A 8 -9.65 -85.22 26.27
CA SER A 8 -8.34 -85.90 26.42
C SER A 8 -7.27 -85.42 25.42
N GLN A 9 -7.70 -84.71 24.38
CA GLN A 9 -6.88 -84.17 23.28
C GLN A 9 -6.60 -82.66 23.44
N GLY A 10 -6.92 -82.06 24.59
CA GLY A 10 -6.53 -80.69 24.93
C GLY A 10 -7.44 -79.59 24.35
N PHE A 11 -8.62 -79.94 23.83
CA PHE A 11 -9.58 -78.94 23.36
C PHE A 11 -10.32 -78.27 24.54
N GLU A 12 -10.35 -76.93 24.56
CA GLU A 12 -11.08 -76.15 25.55
C GLU A 12 -12.59 -76.14 25.27
N ALA A 13 -13.41 -76.49 26.27
CA ALA A 13 -14.86 -76.51 26.15
C ALA A 13 -15.46 -75.11 26.39
N VAL A 14 -16.00 -74.49 25.33
CA VAL A 14 -16.63 -73.15 25.39
C VAL A 14 -18.13 -73.27 25.72
N ARG A 15 -18.63 -72.39 26.59
CA ARG A 15 -20.02 -72.38 27.06
C ARG A 15 -20.98 -71.88 25.96
N GLY A 16 -21.63 -72.77 25.22
CA GLY A 16 -22.56 -72.41 24.13
C GLY A 16 -22.78 -73.53 23.09
N ARG A 17 -23.14 -73.16 21.84
CA ARG A 17 -23.30 -74.06 20.68
C ARG A 17 -21.95 -74.64 20.19
N GLY A 18 -21.21 -75.29 21.07
CA GLY A 18 -19.98 -76.03 20.74
C GLY A 18 -20.27 -77.47 20.31
N TYR A 19 -19.31 -78.10 19.64
CA TYR A 19 -19.35 -79.53 19.36
C TYR A 19 -19.30 -80.36 20.64
N ARG A 20 -19.94 -81.53 20.66
CA ARG A 20 -19.96 -82.40 21.85
C ARG A 20 -18.55 -82.98 22.08
N PRO A 21 -17.92 -82.78 23.25
CA PRO A 21 -16.55 -83.23 23.50
C PRO A 21 -16.32 -84.72 23.24
N GLU A 22 -17.24 -85.59 23.67
CA GLU A 22 -17.21 -87.04 23.41
C GLU A 22 -17.17 -87.38 21.91
N GLN A 23 -17.90 -86.62 21.08
CA GLN A 23 -17.92 -86.81 19.63
C GLN A 23 -16.62 -86.32 18.99
N VAL A 24 -16.04 -85.22 19.51
CA VAL A 24 -14.75 -84.70 19.06
C VAL A 24 -13.64 -85.69 19.41
N ASP A 25 -13.61 -86.22 20.64
CA ASP A 25 -12.61 -87.18 21.08
C ASP A 25 -12.69 -88.49 20.29
N ALA A 26 -13.89 -89.02 20.06
CA ALA A 26 -14.09 -90.18 19.20
C ALA A 26 -13.63 -89.92 17.76
N HIS A 27 -13.89 -88.72 17.23
CA HIS A 27 -13.49 -88.35 15.87
C HIS A 27 -11.96 -88.16 15.75
N VAL A 28 -11.33 -87.50 16.71
CA VAL A 28 -9.88 -87.29 16.76
C VAL A 28 -9.15 -88.62 16.99
N ALA A 29 -9.70 -89.52 17.81
CA ALA A 29 -9.15 -90.87 17.98
C ALA A 29 -9.22 -91.67 16.67
N ALA A 30 -10.35 -91.60 15.95
CA ALA A 30 -10.50 -92.24 14.64
C ALA A 30 -9.54 -91.65 13.59
N LEU A 31 -9.38 -90.32 13.55
CA LEU A 31 -8.41 -89.65 12.67
C LEU A 31 -6.96 -90.02 13.02
N SER A 32 -6.63 -90.09 14.32
CA SER A 32 -5.29 -90.46 14.79
C SER A 32 -4.95 -91.91 14.44
N ALA A 33 -5.89 -92.84 14.67
CA ALA A 33 -5.75 -94.24 14.24
C ALA A 33 -5.64 -94.36 12.71
N GLY A 34 -6.41 -93.55 11.96
CA GLY A 34 -6.33 -93.47 10.51
C GLY A 34 -4.97 -92.96 10.01
N ARG A 35 -4.42 -91.94 10.67
CA ARG A 35 -3.07 -91.41 10.43
C ARG A 35 -2.03 -92.50 10.69
N ASP A 36 -2.05 -93.12 11.87
CA ASP A 36 -1.05 -94.11 12.26
C ASP A 36 -1.07 -95.32 11.33
N ALA A 37 -2.26 -95.81 10.96
CA ALA A 37 -2.41 -96.86 9.95
C ALA A 37 -1.91 -96.43 8.55
N ALA A 38 -2.11 -95.17 8.16
CA ALA A 38 -1.58 -94.64 6.90
C ALA A 38 -0.05 -94.52 6.93
N TRP A 39 0.52 -94.10 8.05
CA TRP A 39 1.97 -94.03 8.27
C TRP A 39 2.62 -95.40 8.22
N GLU A 40 2.04 -96.40 8.88
CA GLU A 40 2.52 -97.78 8.78
C GLU A 40 2.44 -98.32 7.35
N ARG A 41 1.33 -98.04 6.63
CA ARG A 41 1.22 -98.42 5.21
C ARG A 41 2.28 -97.74 4.35
N ALA A 42 2.52 -96.44 4.56
CA ALA A 42 3.55 -95.70 3.84
C ALA A 42 4.95 -96.28 4.12
N ALA A 43 5.24 -96.61 5.38
CA ALA A 43 6.51 -97.25 5.76
C ALA A 43 6.69 -98.62 5.07
N ARG A 44 5.65 -99.48 5.10
CA ARG A 44 5.67 -100.79 4.42
C ARG A 44 5.85 -100.65 2.91
N LEU A 45 5.12 -99.72 2.28
CA LEU A 45 5.24 -99.47 0.84
C LEU A 45 6.60 -98.88 0.47
N THR A 46 7.22 -98.08 1.34
CA THR A 46 8.57 -97.55 1.12
C THR A 46 9.61 -98.67 1.15
N VAL A 47 9.49 -99.61 2.10
CA VAL A 47 10.36 -100.80 2.14
C VAL A 47 10.17 -101.64 0.89
N LEU A 48 8.92 -101.95 0.52
CA LEU A 48 8.61 -102.72 -0.68
C LEU A 48 9.13 -102.04 -1.96
N ALA A 49 8.98 -100.71 -2.08
CA ALA A 49 9.49 -99.96 -3.22
C ALA A 49 11.01 -100.08 -3.34
N ARG A 50 11.74 -100.00 -2.22
CA ARG A 50 13.19 -100.20 -2.18
C ARG A 50 13.58 -101.64 -2.53
N GLU A 51 12.84 -102.62 -2.04
CA GLU A 51 13.04 -104.03 -2.40
C GLU A 51 12.83 -104.28 -3.89
N MET A 52 11.78 -103.68 -4.47
CA MET A 52 11.49 -103.75 -5.90
C MET A 52 12.52 -103.01 -6.75
N GLU A 53 13.01 -101.86 -6.31
CA GLU A 53 14.10 -101.14 -6.97
C GLU A 53 15.39 -101.97 -6.96
N ALA A 54 15.73 -102.57 -5.82
CA ALA A 54 16.89 -103.46 -5.71
C ALA A 54 16.74 -104.72 -6.58
N GLU A 55 15.55 -105.30 -6.65
CA GLU A 55 15.26 -106.44 -7.53
C GLU A 55 15.32 -106.04 -9.01
N ALA A 56 14.82 -104.87 -9.38
CA ALA A 56 14.91 -104.36 -10.74
C ALA A 56 16.37 -104.13 -11.17
N VAL A 57 17.21 -103.60 -10.27
CA VAL A 57 18.65 -103.47 -10.52
C VAL A 57 19.29 -104.85 -10.70
N ARG A 58 19.03 -105.81 -9.80
CA ARG A 58 19.54 -107.19 -9.94
C ARG A 58 19.12 -107.85 -11.25
N LEU A 59 17.84 -107.73 -11.63
CA LEU A 59 17.32 -108.27 -12.88
C LEU A 59 17.96 -107.57 -14.08
N GLY A 60 18.18 -106.25 -14.00
CA GLY A 60 18.92 -105.50 -15.01
C GLY A 60 20.34 -106.03 -15.18
N GLU A 61 21.07 -106.24 -14.08
CA GLU A 61 22.42 -106.82 -14.09
C GLU A 61 22.44 -108.22 -14.71
N VAL A 62 21.49 -109.09 -14.33
CA VAL A 62 21.33 -110.42 -14.92
C VAL A 62 21.10 -110.31 -16.43
N VAL A 63 20.20 -109.44 -16.88
CA VAL A 63 19.92 -109.23 -18.31
C VAL A 63 21.13 -108.67 -19.05
N THR A 64 21.90 -107.74 -18.46
CA THR A 64 23.14 -107.23 -19.07
C THR A 64 24.24 -108.30 -19.15
N GLY A 65 24.24 -109.27 -18.24
CA GLY A 65 25.15 -110.41 -18.24
C GLY A 65 24.77 -111.52 -19.22
N LEU A 66 23.54 -111.52 -19.74
CA LEU A 66 23.15 -112.44 -20.80
C LEU A 66 23.83 -112.02 -22.10
N THR A 67 24.54 -112.96 -22.72
CA THR A 67 25.08 -112.77 -24.07
C THR A 67 23.93 -112.56 -25.06
N PRO A 68 24.08 -111.69 -26.07
CA PRO A 68 23.08 -111.53 -27.12
C PRO A 68 22.74 -112.86 -27.77
N GLN A 69 21.45 -113.21 -27.79
CA GLN A 69 21.03 -114.52 -28.25
C GLN A 69 20.94 -114.54 -29.78
N THR A 70 21.87 -115.23 -30.43
CA THR A 70 21.99 -115.30 -31.90
C THR A 70 21.16 -116.42 -32.52
N TYR A 71 20.51 -117.25 -31.70
CA TYR A 71 19.72 -118.42 -32.10
C TYR A 71 20.43 -119.41 -33.04
N GLU A 72 21.77 -119.38 -33.10
CA GLU A 72 22.59 -120.27 -33.95
C GLU A 72 22.32 -121.76 -33.66
N MET A 73 22.02 -122.09 -32.40
CA MET A 73 21.71 -123.46 -31.95
C MET A 73 20.37 -124.01 -32.46
N LEU A 74 19.47 -123.16 -32.99
CA LEU A 74 18.20 -123.56 -33.62
C LEU A 74 18.31 -123.75 -35.15
N GLY A 75 19.51 -123.55 -35.72
CA GLY A 75 19.81 -123.72 -37.14
C GLY A 75 19.68 -122.45 -37.98
N ASP A 76 20.26 -122.49 -39.20
CA ASP A 76 20.44 -121.32 -40.07
C ASP A 76 19.17 -120.52 -40.38
N ARG A 77 18.01 -121.20 -40.42
CA ARG A 77 16.72 -120.53 -40.68
C ARG A 77 16.28 -119.65 -39.51
N ALA A 78 16.52 -120.09 -38.27
CA ALA A 78 16.19 -119.31 -37.07
C ALA A 78 17.12 -118.11 -36.91
N ARG A 79 18.41 -118.29 -37.17
CA ARG A 79 19.40 -117.20 -37.22
C ARG A 79 19.02 -116.10 -38.22
N ARG A 80 18.71 -116.46 -39.47
CA ARG A 80 18.30 -115.49 -40.50
C ARG A 80 17.02 -114.72 -40.15
N LEU A 81 16.05 -115.38 -39.51
CA LEU A 81 14.82 -114.71 -39.04
C LEU A 81 15.11 -113.72 -37.91
N PHE A 82 16.04 -114.06 -37.01
CA PHE A 82 16.47 -113.15 -35.95
C PHE A 82 17.24 -111.95 -36.50
N GLU A 83 18.20 -112.17 -37.40
CA GLU A 83 18.95 -111.09 -38.07
C GLU A 83 18.00 -110.14 -38.82
N LEU A 84 17.03 -110.66 -39.58
CA LEU A 84 16.01 -109.86 -40.25
C LEU A 84 15.13 -109.08 -39.26
N GLY A 85 14.80 -109.68 -38.10
CA GLY A 85 14.04 -109.01 -37.05
C GLY A 85 14.80 -107.84 -36.42
N GLU A 86 16.11 -107.99 -36.19
CA GLU A 86 16.98 -106.93 -35.69
C GLU A 86 17.15 -105.80 -36.72
N GLU A 87 17.31 -106.13 -38.01
CA GLU A 87 17.37 -105.17 -39.11
C GLU A 87 16.07 -104.35 -39.23
N GLU A 88 14.92 -105.03 -39.15
CA GLU A 88 13.61 -104.36 -39.16
C GLU A 88 13.41 -103.49 -37.91
N ALA A 89 13.78 -104.00 -36.72
CA ALA A 89 13.71 -103.23 -35.49
C ALA A 89 14.65 -102.00 -35.50
N ALA A 90 15.83 -102.10 -36.12
CA ALA A 90 16.73 -100.97 -36.32
C ALA A 90 16.12 -99.95 -37.29
N THR A 91 15.54 -100.40 -38.40
CA THR A 91 14.87 -99.56 -39.40
C THR A 91 13.68 -98.81 -38.79
N VAL A 92 12.82 -99.50 -38.04
CA VAL A 92 11.68 -98.88 -37.33
C VAL A 92 12.16 -97.86 -36.29
N ARG A 93 13.20 -98.18 -35.51
CA ARG A 93 13.75 -97.24 -34.51
C ARG A 93 14.33 -95.99 -35.16
N GLU A 94 15.08 -96.14 -36.25
CA GLU A 94 15.66 -95.00 -36.95
C GLU A 94 14.57 -94.16 -37.62
N GLY A 95 13.58 -94.79 -38.27
CA GLY A 95 12.41 -94.10 -38.81
C GLY A 95 11.64 -93.32 -37.74
N ALA A 96 11.40 -93.91 -36.57
CA ALA A 96 10.75 -93.24 -35.45
C ALA A 96 11.58 -92.05 -34.92
N ARG A 97 12.91 -92.18 -34.83
CA ARG A 97 13.80 -91.08 -34.43
C ARG A 97 13.79 -89.94 -35.45
N GLN A 98 13.78 -90.25 -36.74
CA GLN A 98 13.72 -89.25 -37.80
C GLN A 98 12.38 -88.52 -37.78
N ALA A 99 11.26 -89.24 -37.65
CA ALA A 99 9.93 -88.64 -37.50
C ALA A 99 9.84 -87.75 -36.25
N ALA A 100 10.37 -88.20 -35.11
CA ALA A 100 10.40 -87.39 -33.88
C ALA A 100 11.23 -86.10 -34.07
N ARG A 101 12.38 -86.18 -34.74
CA ARG A 101 13.19 -84.99 -35.08
C ARG A 101 12.42 -84.03 -35.99
N GLN A 102 11.74 -84.53 -37.03
CA GLN A 102 10.93 -83.71 -37.93
C GLN A 102 9.83 -82.95 -37.17
N VAL A 103 9.08 -83.64 -36.31
CA VAL A 103 8.04 -83.01 -35.48
C VAL A 103 8.61 -81.92 -34.58
N VAL A 104 9.79 -82.15 -33.97
CA VAL A 104 10.45 -81.14 -33.13
C VAL A 104 10.89 -79.92 -33.94
N GLU A 105 11.47 -80.12 -35.13
CA GLU A 105 11.89 -79.01 -36.00
C GLU A 105 10.70 -78.22 -36.54
N GLU A 106 9.60 -78.89 -36.91
CA GLU A 106 8.35 -78.24 -37.30
C GLU A 106 7.76 -77.41 -36.15
N ALA A 107 7.73 -77.96 -34.94
CA ALA A 107 7.27 -77.26 -33.74
C ALA A 107 8.15 -76.05 -33.41
N ARG A 108 9.48 -76.17 -33.55
CA ARG A 108 10.43 -75.05 -33.37
C ARG A 108 10.21 -73.95 -34.40
N ALA A 109 10.05 -74.31 -35.67
CA ALA A 109 9.77 -73.35 -36.73
C ALA A 109 8.42 -72.65 -36.55
N ALA A 110 7.39 -73.38 -36.10
CA ALA A 110 6.10 -72.78 -35.76
C ALA A 110 6.21 -71.82 -34.57
N ALA A 111 6.93 -72.21 -33.52
CA ALA A 111 7.17 -71.35 -32.36
C ALA A 111 7.93 -70.08 -32.74
N GLU A 112 8.94 -70.15 -33.63
CA GLU A 112 9.65 -68.95 -34.08
C GLU A 112 8.76 -68.02 -34.88
N ARG A 113 7.95 -68.54 -35.82
CA ARG A 113 6.99 -67.71 -36.56
C ARG A 113 6.00 -66.99 -35.63
N VAL A 114 5.50 -67.67 -34.59
CA VAL A 114 4.61 -67.04 -33.61
C VAL A 114 5.35 -65.97 -32.80
N ARG A 115 6.60 -66.22 -32.40
CA ARG A 115 7.42 -65.22 -31.69
C ARG A 115 7.71 -64.00 -32.53
N GLU A 116 8.06 -64.18 -33.81
CA GLU A 116 8.31 -63.08 -34.73
C GLU A 116 7.04 -62.27 -34.99
N ALA A 117 5.90 -62.92 -35.22
CA ALA A 117 4.61 -62.26 -35.38
C ALA A 117 4.21 -61.45 -34.13
N ALA A 118 4.35 -62.05 -32.94
CA ALA A 118 4.05 -61.35 -31.68
C ALA A 118 4.99 -60.17 -31.42
N ARG A 119 6.26 -60.26 -31.83
CA ARG A 119 7.21 -59.15 -31.75
C ARG A 119 6.84 -58.02 -32.70
N ALA A 120 6.50 -58.34 -33.94
CA ALA A 120 6.08 -57.35 -34.93
C ALA A 120 4.82 -56.60 -34.49
N ASP A 121 3.81 -57.31 -34.00
CA ASP A 121 2.58 -56.73 -33.43
C ASP A 121 2.89 -55.83 -32.23
N ALA A 122 3.75 -56.28 -31.32
CA ALA A 122 4.18 -55.48 -30.18
C ALA A 122 5.00 -54.24 -30.56
N ASP A 123 5.78 -54.29 -31.64
CA ASP A 123 6.51 -53.14 -32.19
C ASP A 123 5.54 -52.15 -32.86
N GLU A 124 4.54 -52.62 -33.60
CA GLU A 124 3.48 -51.81 -34.22
C GLU A 124 2.68 -51.05 -33.17
N VAL A 125 2.14 -51.75 -32.17
CA VAL A 125 1.39 -51.13 -31.06
C VAL A 125 2.23 -50.11 -30.30
N ARG A 126 3.53 -50.38 -30.08
CA ARG A 126 4.44 -49.41 -29.47
C ARG A 126 4.66 -48.18 -30.36
N GLY A 127 4.83 -48.38 -31.66
CA GLY A 127 4.97 -47.29 -32.64
C GLY A 127 3.73 -46.39 -32.68
N GLU A 128 2.54 -46.98 -32.69
CA GLU A 128 1.27 -46.23 -32.63
C GLU A 128 1.12 -45.45 -31.33
N ALA A 129 1.43 -46.07 -30.19
CA ALA A 129 1.37 -45.42 -28.88
C ALA A 129 2.35 -44.25 -28.78
N ASP A 130 3.58 -44.42 -29.30
CA ASP A 130 4.60 -43.37 -29.32
C ASP A 130 4.18 -42.19 -30.21
N GLU A 131 3.56 -42.45 -31.36
CA GLU A 131 3.06 -41.40 -32.24
C GLU A 131 1.89 -40.64 -31.61
N TRP A 132 0.95 -41.36 -31.00
CA TRP A 132 -0.15 -40.75 -30.27
C TRP A 132 0.34 -39.88 -29.10
N ALA A 133 1.33 -40.37 -28.34
CA ALA A 133 1.96 -39.60 -27.28
C ALA A 133 2.64 -38.33 -27.80
N ARG A 134 3.35 -38.40 -28.94
CA ARG A 134 3.96 -37.22 -29.59
C ARG A 134 2.91 -36.21 -30.01
N GLN A 135 1.83 -36.66 -30.65
CA GLN A 135 0.75 -35.78 -31.09
C GLN A 135 0.07 -35.09 -29.91
N LEU A 136 -0.19 -35.82 -28.82
CA LEU A 136 -0.76 -35.25 -27.60
C LEU A 136 0.17 -34.20 -26.97
N LEU A 137 1.47 -34.47 -26.91
CA LEU A 137 2.46 -33.51 -26.39
C LEU A 137 2.54 -32.25 -27.26
N LEU A 138 2.54 -32.38 -28.58
CA LEU A 138 2.54 -31.24 -29.50
C LEU A 138 1.26 -30.40 -29.35
N ALA A 139 0.10 -31.05 -29.24
CA ALA A 139 -1.17 -30.36 -29.00
C ALA A 139 -1.16 -29.61 -27.66
N ALA A 140 -0.71 -30.26 -26.58
CA ALA A 140 -0.60 -29.63 -25.26
C ALA A 140 0.38 -28.44 -25.25
N GLN A 141 1.49 -28.55 -25.98
CA GLN A 141 2.46 -27.44 -26.13
C GLN A 141 1.84 -26.27 -26.92
N ALA A 142 1.14 -26.55 -28.02
CA ALA A 142 0.46 -25.51 -28.80
C ALA A 142 -0.61 -24.79 -27.98
N GLU A 143 -1.41 -25.52 -27.20
CA GLU A 143 -2.43 -24.95 -26.32
C GLU A 143 -1.79 -24.08 -25.23
N ALA A 144 -0.71 -24.55 -24.60
CA ALA A 144 0.03 -23.79 -23.60
C ALA A 144 0.64 -22.50 -24.17
N ASP A 145 1.18 -22.55 -25.39
CA ASP A 145 1.73 -21.39 -26.08
C ASP A 145 0.64 -20.38 -26.46
N GLU A 146 -0.52 -20.84 -26.93
CA GLU A 146 -1.69 -20.00 -27.21
C GLU A 146 -2.16 -19.27 -25.94
N MET A 147 -2.32 -20.00 -24.83
CA MET A 147 -2.67 -19.40 -23.53
C MET A 147 -1.66 -18.34 -23.11
N ARG A 148 -0.35 -18.62 -23.23
CA ARG A 148 0.72 -17.68 -22.89
C ARG A 148 0.69 -16.43 -23.78
N VAL A 149 0.45 -16.58 -25.08
CA VAL A 149 0.36 -15.46 -26.02
C VAL A 149 -0.88 -14.61 -25.73
N SER A 150 -2.05 -15.23 -25.51
CA SER A 150 -3.28 -14.51 -25.15
C SER A 150 -3.11 -13.71 -23.86
N ALA A 151 -2.62 -14.35 -22.79
CA ALA A 151 -2.40 -13.68 -21.51
C ALA A 151 -1.43 -12.49 -21.63
N ARG A 152 -0.34 -12.63 -22.40
CA ARG A 152 0.60 -11.52 -22.66
C ARG A 152 -0.05 -10.38 -23.44
N ARG A 153 -0.91 -10.70 -24.41
CA ARG A 153 -1.65 -9.72 -25.19
C ARG A 153 -2.64 -8.95 -24.31
N GLU A 154 -3.44 -9.65 -23.52
CA GLU A 154 -4.40 -9.05 -22.58
C GLU A 154 -3.70 -8.14 -21.57
N VAL A 155 -2.58 -8.58 -20.99
CA VAL A 155 -1.78 -7.75 -20.07
C VAL A 155 -1.25 -6.49 -20.77
N LYS A 156 -0.78 -6.61 -22.01
CA LYS A 156 -0.29 -5.46 -22.79
C LYS A 156 -1.42 -4.47 -23.09
N GLU A 157 -2.57 -4.96 -23.55
CA GLU A 157 -3.75 -4.16 -23.87
C GLU A 157 -4.32 -3.47 -22.61
N GLY A 158 -4.44 -4.21 -21.50
CA GLY A 158 -4.84 -3.68 -20.20
C GLY A 158 -3.88 -2.59 -19.71
N ARG A 159 -2.56 -2.81 -19.81
CA ARG A 159 -1.56 -1.80 -19.47
C ARG A 159 -1.66 -0.56 -20.37
N SER A 160 -1.84 -0.72 -21.68
CA SER A 160 -1.95 0.42 -22.57
C SER A 160 -3.22 1.24 -22.31
N ALA A 161 -4.35 0.57 -22.03
CA ALA A 161 -5.60 1.23 -21.64
C ALA A 161 -5.45 1.98 -20.31
N ALA A 162 -4.87 1.36 -19.29
CA ALA A 162 -4.64 1.98 -17.99
C ALA A 162 -3.73 3.22 -18.10
N LEU A 163 -2.65 3.13 -18.88
CA LEU A 163 -1.76 4.27 -19.11
C LEU A 163 -2.42 5.38 -19.93
N ALA A 164 -3.31 5.05 -20.87
CA ALA A 164 -4.07 6.04 -21.61
C ALA A 164 -5.03 6.80 -20.69
N ALA A 165 -5.79 6.09 -19.85
CA ALA A 165 -6.67 6.71 -18.85
C ALA A 165 -5.89 7.59 -17.84
N LEU A 166 -4.70 7.16 -17.42
CA LEU A 166 -3.84 7.98 -16.56
C LEU A 166 -3.37 9.26 -17.26
N ARG A 167 -3.01 9.20 -18.55
CA ARG A 167 -2.63 10.41 -19.31
C ARG A 167 -3.81 11.36 -19.48
N GLU A 168 -4.98 10.83 -19.78
CA GLU A 168 -6.21 11.63 -19.94
C GLU A 168 -6.61 12.33 -18.63
N THR A 169 -6.55 11.63 -17.51
CA THR A 169 -6.84 12.22 -16.19
C THR A 169 -5.81 13.28 -15.80
N ARG A 170 -4.52 13.07 -16.07
CA ARG A 170 -3.48 14.11 -15.88
C ARG A 170 -3.74 15.34 -16.73
N TRP A 171 -4.01 15.16 -18.02
CA TRP A 171 -4.35 16.26 -18.93
C TRP A 171 -5.55 17.06 -18.45
N ARG A 172 -6.63 16.38 -18.02
CA ARG A 172 -7.81 17.05 -17.44
C ARG A 172 -7.47 17.79 -16.16
N GLY A 173 -6.63 17.21 -15.30
CA GLY A 173 -6.16 17.86 -14.08
C GLY A 173 -5.35 19.13 -14.35
N GLU A 174 -4.41 19.07 -15.30
CA GLU A 174 -3.62 20.23 -15.74
C GLU A 174 -4.52 21.34 -16.31
N LEU A 175 -5.51 20.99 -17.13
CA LEU A 175 -6.48 21.95 -17.66
C LEU A 175 -7.29 22.63 -16.55
N LEU A 176 -7.79 21.84 -15.58
CA LEU A 176 -8.56 22.37 -14.45
C LEU A 176 -7.72 23.29 -13.57
N VAL A 177 -6.45 22.96 -13.33
CA VAL A 177 -5.52 23.82 -12.58
C VAL A 177 -5.29 25.12 -13.33
N ALA A 178 -5.03 25.07 -14.63
CA ALA A 178 -4.84 26.27 -15.45
C ALA A 178 -6.09 27.17 -15.48
N GLU A 179 -7.29 26.58 -15.55
CA GLU A 179 -8.56 27.32 -15.44
C GLU A 179 -8.70 28.00 -14.06
N GLN A 180 -8.40 27.28 -12.97
CA GLN A 180 -8.43 27.85 -11.62
C GLN A 180 -7.41 28.98 -11.43
N GLU A 181 -6.17 28.81 -11.92
CA GLU A 181 -5.14 29.85 -11.88
C GLU A 181 -5.59 31.11 -12.63
N LYS A 182 -6.21 30.94 -13.80
CA LYS A 182 -6.79 32.05 -14.57
C LYS A 182 -7.91 32.75 -13.79
N GLU A 183 -8.87 32.00 -13.25
CA GLU A 183 -9.95 32.57 -12.43
C GLU A 183 -9.41 33.34 -11.22
N HIS A 184 -8.40 32.79 -10.55
CA HIS A 184 -7.74 33.45 -9.42
C HIS A 184 -7.03 34.74 -9.86
N ALA A 185 -6.29 34.71 -10.97
CA ALA A 185 -5.64 35.90 -11.53
C ALA A 185 -6.65 36.99 -11.86
N GLU A 186 -7.77 36.64 -12.52
CA GLU A 186 -8.85 37.58 -12.82
C GLU A 186 -9.50 38.18 -11.57
N ARG A 187 -9.71 37.37 -10.52
CA ARG A 187 -10.20 37.85 -9.22
C ARG A 187 -9.19 38.79 -8.55
N TRP A 188 -7.90 38.46 -8.59
CA TRP A 188 -6.83 39.31 -8.04
C TRP A 188 -6.74 40.65 -8.76
N GLU A 189 -6.77 40.64 -10.10
CA GLU A 189 -6.79 41.88 -10.87
C GLU A 189 -8.01 42.75 -10.55
N ARG A 190 -9.19 42.13 -10.44
CA ARG A 190 -10.41 42.85 -10.08
C ARG A 190 -10.29 43.48 -8.69
N ALA A 191 -9.88 42.70 -7.70
CA ALA A 191 -9.68 43.17 -6.34
C ALA A 191 -8.62 44.28 -6.27
N GLY A 192 -7.55 44.18 -7.07
CA GLY A 192 -6.51 45.20 -7.20
C GLY A 192 -7.04 46.51 -7.80
N ARG A 193 -7.85 46.43 -8.88
CA ARG A 193 -8.51 47.60 -9.47
C ARG A 193 -9.45 48.28 -8.47
N GLU A 194 -10.31 47.52 -7.80
CA GLU A 194 -11.22 48.06 -6.78
C GLU A 194 -10.47 48.68 -5.59
N ALA A 195 -9.33 48.11 -5.19
CA ALA A 195 -8.49 48.68 -4.14
C ALA A 195 -7.84 50.00 -4.56
N ALA A 196 -7.30 50.08 -5.78
CA ALA A 196 -6.74 51.31 -6.34
C ALA A 196 -7.80 52.41 -6.52
N GLU A 197 -9.01 52.05 -6.97
CA GLU A 197 -10.14 52.98 -7.05
C GLU A 197 -10.54 53.50 -5.66
N ARG A 198 -10.53 52.64 -4.63
CA ARG A 198 -10.79 53.05 -3.24
C ARG A 198 -9.70 53.95 -2.67
N GLU A 199 -8.43 53.65 -2.97
CA GLU A 199 -7.27 54.46 -2.56
C GLU A 199 -7.33 55.85 -3.20
N THR A 200 -7.49 55.93 -4.53
CA THR A 200 -7.63 57.22 -5.23
C THR A 200 -8.84 58.03 -4.74
N ALA A 201 -9.98 57.40 -4.47
CA ALA A 201 -11.14 58.07 -3.90
C ALA A 201 -10.90 58.55 -2.45
N PHE A 202 -10.15 57.79 -1.66
CA PHE A 202 -9.76 58.18 -0.30
C PHE A 202 -8.80 59.37 -0.33
N ASP A 203 -7.76 59.32 -1.17
CA ASP A 203 -6.78 60.39 -1.33
C ASP A 203 -7.45 61.68 -1.79
N ALA A 204 -8.35 61.62 -2.79
CA ALA A 204 -9.10 62.80 -3.23
C ALA A 204 -9.95 63.42 -2.11
N ARG A 205 -10.62 62.60 -1.29
CA ARG A 205 -11.37 63.09 -0.12
C ARG A 205 -10.46 63.67 0.94
N HIS A 206 -9.29 63.07 1.14
CA HIS A 206 -8.30 63.56 2.09
C HIS A 206 -7.77 64.93 1.65
N GLU A 207 -7.37 65.09 0.39
CA GLU A 207 -6.96 66.36 -0.20
C GLU A 207 -8.05 67.44 -0.06
N GLU A 208 -9.32 67.09 -0.34
CA GLU A 208 -10.45 68.00 -0.19
C GLU A 208 -10.65 68.45 1.28
N LEU A 209 -10.53 67.54 2.24
CA LEU A 209 -10.63 67.85 3.67
C LEU A 209 -9.44 68.70 4.15
N VAL A 210 -8.23 68.39 3.69
CA VAL A 210 -7.02 69.16 4.00
C VAL A 210 -7.15 70.59 3.44
N ALA A 211 -7.55 70.74 2.18
CA ALA A 211 -7.77 72.05 1.57
C ALA A 211 -8.81 72.90 2.34
N ARG A 212 -9.92 72.29 2.76
CA ARG A 212 -10.92 72.96 3.61
C ARG A 212 -10.37 73.36 4.97
N ALA A 213 -9.57 72.49 5.60
CA ALA A 213 -8.95 72.78 6.88
C ALA A 213 -7.93 73.93 6.74
N GLU A 214 -7.12 73.93 5.69
CA GLU A 214 -6.18 75.01 5.38
C GLU A 214 -6.90 76.34 5.11
N GLU A 215 -8.01 76.32 4.36
CA GLU A 215 -8.84 77.50 4.12
C GLU A 215 -9.44 78.05 5.43
N SER A 216 -9.98 77.17 6.27
CA SER A 216 -10.52 77.56 7.58
C SER A 216 -9.44 78.12 8.51
N VAL A 217 -8.22 77.55 8.51
CA VAL A 217 -7.08 78.09 9.25
C VAL A 217 -6.64 79.45 8.69
N ALA A 218 -6.64 79.62 7.37
CA ALA A 218 -6.30 80.90 6.73
C ALA A 218 -7.36 81.98 7.00
N GLU A 219 -8.65 81.61 7.05
CA GLU A 219 -9.75 82.50 7.46
C GLU A 219 -9.61 82.89 8.94
N ALA A 220 -9.47 81.91 9.84
CA ALA A 220 -9.25 82.18 11.26
C ALA A 220 -7.98 83.03 11.50
N GLY A 221 -6.94 82.86 10.68
CA GLY A 221 -5.73 83.68 10.70
C GLY A 221 -5.98 85.13 10.25
N ARG A 222 -6.83 85.35 9.24
CA ARG A 222 -7.26 86.69 8.80
C ARG A 222 -8.11 87.37 9.87
N ASP A 223 -9.09 86.67 10.42
CA ASP A 223 -9.96 87.18 11.49
C ASP A 223 -9.12 87.56 12.73
N LEU A 224 -8.14 86.74 13.09
CA LEU A 224 -7.22 87.04 14.18
C LEU A 224 -6.38 88.29 13.87
N ALA A 225 -5.87 88.43 12.64
CA ALA A 225 -5.09 89.61 12.24
C ALA A 225 -5.93 90.89 12.28
N GLU A 226 -7.18 90.85 11.78
CA GLU A 226 -8.13 91.97 11.84
C GLU A 226 -8.50 92.32 13.28
N ALA A 227 -8.73 91.32 14.14
CA ALA A 227 -8.97 91.52 15.56
C ALA A 227 -7.75 92.15 16.26
N GLN A 228 -6.53 91.75 15.90
CA GLN A 228 -5.29 92.33 16.42
C GLN A 228 -5.10 93.79 15.94
N GLU A 229 -5.38 94.08 14.67
CA GLU A 229 -5.28 95.43 14.10
C GLU A 229 -6.34 96.38 14.70
N SER A 230 -7.58 95.94 14.81
CA SER A 230 -8.64 96.71 15.49
C SER A 230 -8.34 96.94 16.97
N THR A 231 -7.81 95.94 17.68
CA THR A 231 -7.35 96.10 19.07
C THR A 231 -6.21 97.12 19.14
N ARG A 232 -5.26 97.06 18.20
CA ARG A 232 -4.17 98.04 18.10
C ARG A 232 -4.70 99.45 17.84
N HIS A 233 -5.62 99.63 16.91
CA HIS A 233 -6.25 100.93 16.65
C HIS A 233 -7.03 101.45 17.86
N LEU A 234 -7.80 100.60 18.54
CA LEU A 234 -8.50 100.98 19.77
C LEU A 234 -7.53 101.41 20.87
N LEU A 235 -6.37 100.74 20.99
CA LEU A 235 -5.31 101.14 21.92
C LEU A 235 -4.66 102.46 21.51
N GLU A 236 -4.32 102.64 20.22
CA GLU A 236 -3.77 103.88 19.68
C GLU A 236 -4.75 105.06 19.85
N ASP A 237 -6.05 104.86 19.61
CA ASP A 237 -7.12 105.84 19.82
C ASP A 237 -7.31 106.15 21.32
N ALA A 238 -7.27 105.12 22.18
CA ALA A 238 -7.32 105.31 23.63
C ALA A 238 -6.11 106.10 24.14
N ASP A 239 -4.91 105.81 23.65
CA ASP A 239 -3.68 106.55 23.95
C ASP A 239 -3.75 108.00 23.44
N ALA A 240 -4.25 108.22 22.22
CA ALA A 240 -4.48 109.55 21.66
C ALA A 240 -5.49 110.35 22.49
N ARG A 241 -6.61 109.71 22.89
CA ARG A 241 -7.64 110.34 23.73
C ARG A 241 -7.13 110.63 25.14
N ALA A 242 -6.30 109.76 25.70
CA ALA A 242 -5.62 110.00 26.96
C ALA A 242 -4.66 111.19 26.85
N ALA A 243 -3.88 111.29 25.76
CA ALA A 243 -3.01 112.43 25.50
C ALA A 243 -3.78 113.74 25.31
N GLU A 244 -4.93 113.71 24.64
CA GLU A 244 -5.83 114.84 24.42
C GLU A 244 -6.44 115.33 25.75
N LEU A 245 -6.96 114.41 26.57
CA LEU A 245 -7.45 114.73 27.92
C LEU A 245 -6.35 115.30 28.82
N LEU A 246 -5.12 114.79 28.73
CA LEU A 246 -3.97 115.34 29.46
C LEU A 246 -3.60 116.74 28.96
N ALA A 247 -3.74 117.02 27.66
CA ALA A 247 -3.53 118.36 27.09
C ALA A 247 -4.64 119.33 27.51
N GLU A 248 -5.91 118.92 27.48
CA GLU A 248 -7.04 119.71 27.99
C GLU A 248 -6.87 120.00 29.49
N ALA A 249 -6.48 119.00 30.28
CA ALA A 249 -6.17 119.17 31.69
C ALA A 249 -5.04 120.20 31.91
N ARG A 250 -4.00 120.19 31.09
CA ARG A 250 -2.92 121.21 31.11
C ARG A 250 -3.42 122.60 30.70
N VAL A 251 -4.33 122.72 29.74
CA VAL A 251 -4.92 124.02 29.37
C VAL A 251 -5.81 124.56 30.50
N VAL A 252 -6.58 123.70 31.16
CA VAL A 252 -7.35 124.07 32.35
C VAL A 252 -6.42 124.44 33.51
N GLU A 253 -5.35 123.67 33.73
CA GLU A 253 -4.30 123.98 34.71
C GLU A 253 -3.66 125.34 34.42
N GLU A 254 -3.23 125.61 33.18
CA GLU A 254 -2.67 126.90 32.78
C GLU A 254 -3.69 128.05 32.90
N ARG A 255 -4.97 127.81 32.59
CA ARG A 255 -6.02 128.81 32.75
C ARG A 255 -6.27 129.12 34.22
N LEU A 256 -6.32 128.09 35.06
CA LEU A 256 -6.46 128.24 36.50
C LEU A 256 -5.21 128.90 37.10
N ALA A 257 -4.02 128.59 36.59
CA ALA A 257 -2.77 129.26 36.93
C ALA A 257 -2.83 130.76 36.56
N ARG A 258 -3.27 131.11 35.35
CA ARG A 258 -3.45 132.51 34.93
C ARG A 258 -4.56 133.23 35.69
N GLU A 259 -5.66 132.54 36.04
CA GLU A 259 -6.73 133.10 36.88
C GLU A 259 -6.25 133.30 38.32
N THR A 260 -5.49 132.37 38.88
CA THR A 260 -4.87 132.54 40.22
C THR A 260 -3.81 133.64 40.19
N GLU A 261 -3.02 133.77 39.13
CA GLU A 261 -2.07 134.87 38.94
C GLU A 261 -2.79 136.23 38.79
N ARG A 262 -3.94 136.26 38.10
CA ARG A 262 -4.78 137.47 37.96
C ARG A 262 -5.44 137.85 39.28
N VAL A 263 -5.98 136.88 40.02
CA VAL A 263 -6.52 137.11 41.36
C VAL A 263 -5.44 137.59 42.31
N LEU A 264 -4.21 137.03 42.24
CA LEU A 264 -3.06 137.51 43.01
C LEU A 264 -2.66 138.94 42.60
N ARG A 265 -2.73 139.29 41.31
CA ARG A 265 -2.52 140.67 40.81
C ARG A 265 -3.60 141.65 41.27
N GLU A 266 -4.87 141.28 41.17
CA GLU A 266 -5.98 142.11 41.68
C GLU A 266 -5.84 142.29 43.20
N HIS A 267 -5.40 141.26 43.94
CA HIS A 267 -5.11 141.36 45.37
C HIS A 267 -3.87 142.22 45.68
N SER A 268 -2.83 142.19 44.84
CA SER A 268 -1.66 143.07 44.98
C SER A 268 -2.00 144.52 44.65
N GLU A 269 -2.83 144.78 43.63
CA GLU A 269 -3.31 146.13 43.29
C GLU A 269 -4.23 146.69 44.38
N GLN A 270 -5.05 145.86 45.02
CA GLN A 270 -5.81 146.24 46.22
C GLN A 270 -4.90 146.53 47.42
N TRP A 271 -3.82 145.76 47.60
CA TRP A 271 -2.80 146.03 48.61
C TRP A 271 -2.03 147.33 48.32
N ASP A 272 -1.66 147.59 47.08
CA ASP A 272 -0.98 148.82 46.65
C ASP A 272 -1.88 150.05 46.78
N ALA A 273 -3.20 149.92 46.52
CA ALA A 273 -4.18 150.97 46.75
C ALA A 273 -4.38 151.28 48.25
N VAL A 274 -4.37 150.26 49.11
CA VAL A 274 -4.40 150.42 50.58
C VAL A 274 -3.08 151.01 51.09
N GLN A 275 -1.95 150.62 50.51
CA GLN A 275 -0.63 151.14 50.89
C GLN A 275 -0.46 152.60 50.44
N ALA A 276 -0.95 152.97 49.25
CA ALA A 276 -0.98 154.36 48.77
C ALA A 276 -1.92 155.25 49.60
N HIS A 277 -3.04 154.71 50.10
CA HIS A 277 -3.91 155.42 51.05
C HIS A 277 -3.22 155.61 52.42
N MET A 278 -2.47 154.61 52.88
CA MET A 278 -1.64 154.70 54.09
C MET A 278 -0.43 155.64 53.92
N ASP A 279 0.17 155.74 52.73
CA ASP A 279 1.25 156.70 52.42
C ASP A 279 0.71 158.13 52.31
N HIS A 280 -0.53 158.33 51.82
CA HIS A 280 -1.20 159.62 51.81
C HIS A 280 -1.58 160.09 53.22
N VAL A 281 -2.01 159.19 54.10
CA VAL A 281 -2.24 159.48 55.53
C VAL A 281 -0.92 159.74 56.26
N ARG A 282 0.16 158.99 55.94
CA ARG A 282 1.50 159.18 56.51
C ARG A 282 2.16 160.48 56.07
N SER A 283 1.97 160.90 54.82
CA SER A 283 2.41 162.20 54.30
C SER A 283 1.62 163.37 54.92
N SER A 284 0.31 163.19 55.13
CA SER A 284 -0.55 164.19 55.77
C SER A 284 -0.30 164.34 57.28
N LEU A 285 0.19 163.29 57.95
CA LEU A 285 0.61 163.32 59.37
C LEU A 285 2.08 163.75 59.56
N ALA A 286 2.96 163.51 58.58
CA ALA A 286 4.35 164.00 58.60
C ALA A 286 4.46 165.53 58.41
N ALA A 287 3.43 166.19 57.88
CA ALA A 287 3.32 167.65 57.82
C ALA A 287 2.97 168.31 59.17
N LEU A 288 2.61 167.54 60.21
CA LEU A 288 2.19 168.09 61.51
C LEU A 288 3.04 167.69 62.72
N THR A 289 4.00 166.77 62.58
CA THR A 289 4.94 166.45 63.68
C THR A 289 6.24 165.87 63.13
N GLY A 290 7.35 166.62 63.27
CA GLY A 290 8.65 166.25 62.72
C GLY A 290 9.40 165.14 63.46
N ARG A 291 10.29 164.46 62.70
CA ARG A 291 11.64 163.94 63.03
C ARG A 291 11.89 162.49 62.57
N ALA A 292 12.85 162.38 61.63
CA ALA A 292 13.91 161.36 61.38
C ALA A 292 13.60 159.86 61.60
N ALA A 293 13.68 158.96 60.61
CA ALA A 293 14.82 158.51 59.77
C ALA A 293 15.62 157.33 60.35
N ALA A 294 15.83 156.31 59.49
CA ALA A 294 16.75 155.16 59.54
C ALA A 294 16.46 154.10 60.62
N GLU A 295 16.39 152.79 60.36
CA GLU A 295 16.82 151.91 59.26
C GLU A 295 15.67 151.05 58.70
#